data_AF-A0A6B1YKZ7-F1
#
_entry.id   AF-A0A6B1YKZ7-F1
#
_cell.length_a   1.000
_cell.length_b   1.000
_cell.length_c   1.000
_cell.angle_alpha   90.00
_cell.angle_beta   90.00
_cell.angle_gamma   90.00
#
_symmetry.space_group_name_H-M   'P 1'
#
loop_
_entity.id
_entity.type
_entity.pdbx_description
1 polymer ?
#
loop_
_entity_poly.entity_id
_entity_poly.type
_entity_poly.pdbx_seq_one_letter_code
_entity_poly.pdbx_strand_id
1 'polypeptide(L)'
;MEKKNVPGNKKAANTVITVHDKFVVGIWETSSRRISGRVVVDSLFSVESFSTTKKPEHLVAKTLAKKVIPGLREIIESYEAKLTETLKTIRDEVNERMADPLLKSIEFGAPQEQTYELVVDGRHSWPLVNRFVRSIVLVDEISQALRQMYLSGFIDYGEYKKREKKAAKPIWQCMTRLDEVIKHYHQQRKQIAAITTAAKVG
;
A
#
# COMPACT_ATOMS: atom_id res chain seq x y z
N MET A 1 7.48 -44.81 23.58
CA MET A 1 6.51 -43.69 23.57
C MET A 1 7.12 -42.53 22.81
N GLU A 2 6.80 -42.40 21.52
CA GLU A 2 7.24 -41.28 20.70
C GLU A 2 6.54 -39.99 21.14
N LYS A 3 7.32 -38.98 21.50
CA LYS A 3 6.81 -37.63 21.72
C LYS A 3 6.45 -37.02 20.38
N LYS A 4 5.15 -36.89 20.10
CA LYS A 4 4.64 -36.11 18.97
C LYS A 4 5.14 -34.67 19.09
N ASN A 5 6.00 -34.26 18.16
CA ASN A 5 6.34 -32.86 17.94
C ASN A 5 5.07 -32.08 17.62
N VAL A 6 4.61 -31.26 18.55
CA VAL A 6 3.65 -30.20 18.28
C VAL A 6 4.35 -29.21 17.33
N PRO A 7 3.81 -28.90 16.15
CA PRO A 7 4.45 -27.94 15.26
C PRO A 7 4.43 -26.57 15.94
N GLY A 8 5.61 -26.17 16.43
CA GLY A 8 5.86 -24.84 16.93
C GLY A 8 5.45 -23.82 15.88
N ASN A 9 4.69 -22.84 16.33
CA ASN A 9 4.18 -21.69 15.59
C ASN A 9 5.35 -21.02 14.82
N LYS A 10 5.58 -21.38 13.55
CA LYS A 10 6.53 -20.68 12.69
C LYS A 10 6.03 -19.25 12.58
N LYS A 11 6.71 -18.29 13.24
CA LYS A 11 6.47 -16.87 12.99
C LYS A 11 6.64 -16.65 11.50
N ALA A 12 5.57 -16.21 10.83
CA ALA A 12 5.65 -15.81 9.43
C ALA A 12 6.75 -14.75 9.29
N ALA A 13 7.67 -14.94 8.35
CA ALA A 13 8.73 -13.97 8.10
C ALA A 13 8.09 -12.64 7.65
N ASN A 14 8.61 -11.53 8.15
CA ASN A 14 8.17 -10.21 7.70
C ASN A 14 8.42 -10.05 6.21
N THR A 15 7.52 -9.36 5.52
CA THR A 15 7.75 -8.90 4.16
C THR A 15 8.48 -7.56 4.23
N VAL A 16 9.66 -7.50 3.61
CA VAL A 16 10.45 -6.27 3.51
C VAL A 16 10.29 -5.73 2.10
N ILE A 17 9.96 -4.43 2.00
CA ILE A 17 9.83 -3.70 0.74
C ILE A 17 10.95 -2.68 0.71
N THR A 18 11.82 -2.77 -0.29
CA THR A 18 12.90 -1.81 -0.49
C THR A 18 12.40 -0.65 -1.35
N VAL A 19 12.58 0.58 -0.88
CA VAL A 19 12.22 1.82 -1.59
C VAL A 19 13.41 2.78 -1.63
N HIS A 20 13.39 3.74 -2.55
CA HIS A 20 14.55 4.56 -2.90
C HIS A 20 14.33 6.05 -2.65
N ASP A 21 13.14 6.44 -2.18
CA ASP A 21 12.82 7.82 -1.83
C ASP A 21 12.18 7.96 -0.43
N LYS A 22 12.70 8.91 0.36
CA LYS A 22 12.12 9.30 1.67
C LYS A 22 10.67 9.79 1.55
N PHE A 23 10.27 10.30 0.39
CA PHE A 23 8.90 10.66 0.10
C PHE A 23 7.96 9.44 0.23
N VAL A 24 8.37 8.28 -0.26
CA VAL A 24 7.62 7.02 -0.15
C VAL A 24 7.61 6.54 1.30
N VAL A 25 8.74 6.67 2.01
CA VAL A 25 8.79 6.41 3.46
C VAL A 25 7.78 7.31 4.19
N GLY A 26 7.64 8.58 3.80
CA GLY A 26 6.62 9.48 4.33
C GLY A 26 5.19 9.00 4.07
N ILE A 27 4.90 8.49 2.87
CA ILE A 27 3.58 7.88 2.58
C ILE A 27 3.31 6.68 3.50
N TRP A 28 4.36 5.89 3.77
CA TRP A 28 4.27 4.67 4.55
C TRP A 28 4.14 4.89 6.07
N GLU A 29 5.06 5.67 6.66
CA GLU A 29 5.16 5.89 8.11
C GLU A 29 4.45 7.17 8.57
N THR A 30 4.55 8.26 7.81
CA THR A 30 4.29 9.62 8.32
C THR A 30 3.41 10.43 7.39
N SER A 31 2.11 10.30 7.53
CA SER A 31 1.20 11.24 6.90
C SER A 31 0.83 12.36 7.87
N SER A 32 1.05 13.60 7.44
CA SER A 32 0.48 14.79 8.10
C SER A 32 -1.06 14.76 8.14
N ARG A 33 -1.65 13.92 7.29
CA ARG A 33 -3.06 13.50 7.30
C ARG A 33 -3.14 12.21 8.12
N ARG A 34 -4.14 11.96 8.96
CA ARG A 34 -4.19 10.82 9.91
C ARG A 34 -4.14 9.38 9.32
N ILE A 35 -3.80 9.17 8.05
CA ILE A 35 -3.89 7.89 7.32
C ILE A 35 -2.56 7.61 6.62
N SER A 36 -1.83 6.56 7.03
CA SER A 36 -0.54 6.15 6.45
C SER A 36 -0.62 4.75 5.85
N GLY A 37 0.35 4.40 5.00
CA GLY A 37 0.40 3.07 4.36
C GLY A 37 0.40 1.93 5.36
N ARG A 38 1.15 2.06 6.45
CA ARG A 38 1.18 1.08 7.55
C ARG A 38 -0.19 0.88 8.20
N VAL A 39 -0.90 1.98 8.51
CA VAL A 39 -2.24 1.91 9.13
C VAL A 39 -3.25 1.25 8.19
N VAL A 40 -3.16 1.53 6.88
CA VAL A 40 -4.03 0.91 5.88
C VAL A 40 -3.77 -0.59 5.78
N VAL A 41 -2.50 -1.02 5.82
CA VAL A 41 -2.15 -2.46 5.85
C VAL A 41 -2.74 -3.17 7.06
N ASP A 42 -2.57 -2.61 8.25
CA ASP A 42 -3.12 -3.20 9.48
C ASP A 42 -4.65 -3.30 9.43
N SER A 43 -5.29 -2.28 8.85
CA SER A 43 -6.75 -2.21 8.68
C SER A 43 -7.27 -3.23 7.66
N LEU A 44 -6.61 -3.36 6.51
CA LEU A 44 -6.93 -4.37 5.50
C LEU A 44 -6.76 -5.77 6.06
N PHE A 45 -5.65 -6.03 6.74
CA PHE A 45 -5.42 -7.30 7.42
C PHE A 45 -6.53 -7.62 8.42
N SER A 46 -6.95 -6.64 9.23
CA SER A 46 -8.06 -6.82 10.18
C SER A 46 -9.30 -7.34 9.48
N VAL A 47 -9.73 -6.69 8.38
CA VAL A 47 -10.91 -7.11 7.60
C VAL A 47 -10.72 -8.52 7.03
N GLU A 48 -9.60 -8.80 6.37
CA GLU A 48 -9.35 -10.10 5.74
C GLU A 48 -9.30 -11.23 6.78
N SER A 49 -8.69 -11.00 7.94
CA SER A 49 -8.63 -11.98 9.03
C SER A 49 -10.02 -12.40 9.53
N PHE A 50 -10.98 -11.46 9.60
CA PHE A 50 -12.37 -11.79 9.96
C PHE A 50 -13.08 -12.62 8.87
N SER A 51 -12.74 -12.45 7.61
CA SER A 51 -13.41 -13.19 6.51
C SER A 51 -13.17 -14.70 6.52
N THR A 52 -12.07 -15.13 7.15
CA THR A 52 -11.63 -16.53 7.21
C THR A 52 -11.81 -17.16 8.59
N THR A 53 -12.18 -16.36 9.60
CA THR A 53 -12.33 -16.86 10.97
C THR A 53 -13.29 -18.05 11.04
N LYS A 54 -12.94 -19.02 11.88
CA LYS A 54 -13.77 -20.20 12.17
C LYS A 54 -14.56 -20.03 13.48
N LYS A 55 -14.30 -18.95 14.21
CA LYS A 55 -14.92 -18.65 15.51
C LYS A 55 -16.41 -18.29 15.33
N PRO A 56 -17.35 -19.05 15.90
CA PRO A 56 -18.79 -18.79 15.77
C PRO A 56 -19.19 -17.39 16.28
N GLU A 57 -18.54 -16.91 17.33
CA GLU A 57 -18.75 -15.58 17.92
C GLU A 57 -18.41 -14.42 16.96
N HIS A 58 -17.72 -14.71 15.85
CA HIS A 58 -17.35 -13.73 14.83
C HIS A 58 -18.15 -13.89 13.52
N LEU A 59 -19.26 -14.63 13.52
CA LEU A 59 -20.05 -14.88 12.31
C LEU A 59 -20.51 -13.57 11.63
N VAL A 60 -20.99 -12.60 12.40
CA VAL A 60 -21.38 -11.27 11.88
C VAL A 60 -20.18 -10.58 11.21
N ALA A 61 -19.04 -10.54 11.91
CA ALA A 61 -17.82 -9.91 11.40
C ALA A 61 -17.33 -10.57 10.11
N LYS A 62 -17.45 -11.90 10.02
CA LYS A 62 -17.12 -12.70 8.84
C LYS A 62 -18.00 -12.38 7.65
N THR A 63 -19.32 -12.35 7.86
CA THR A 63 -20.28 -12.04 6.80
C THR A 63 -20.08 -10.63 6.25
N LEU A 64 -19.91 -9.64 7.14
CA LEU A 64 -19.61 -8.27 6.74
C LEU A 64 -18.27 -8.16 6.01
N ALA A 65 -17.23 -8.84 6.50
CA ALA A 65 -15.91 -8.84 5.87
C ALA A 65 -15.98 -9.39 4.44
N LYS A 66 -16.65 -10.54 4.25
CA LYS A 66 -16.86 -11.12 2.92
C LYS A 66 -17.62 -10.19 1.96
N LYS A 67 -18.55 -9.38 2.48
CA LYS A 67 -19.30 -8.41 1.68
C LYS A 67 -18.46 -7.21 1.27
N VAL A 68 -17.57 -6.72 2.14
CA VAL A 68 -16.79 -5.49 1.89
C VAL A 68 -15.50 -5.74 1.09
N ILE A 69 -14.91 -6.94 1.18
CA ILE A 69 -13.66 -7.30 0.49
C ILE A 69 -13.69 -7.03 -1.03
N PRO A 70 -14.75 -7.39 -1.79
CA PRO A 70 -14.81 -7.07 -3.22
C PRO A 70 -14.68 -5.57 -3.50
N GLY A 71 -15.40 -4.72 -2.75
CA GLY A 71 -15.32 -3.27 -2.92
C GLY A 71 -13.94 -2.70 -2.54
N LEU A 72 -13.31 -3.22 -1.49
CA LEU A 72 -11.93 -2.86 -1.14
C LEU A 72 -10.94 -3.24 -2.25
N ARG A 73 -11.12 -4.43 -2.85
CA ARG A 73 -10.33 -4.89 -3.98
C ARG A 73 -10.46 -3.96 -5.18
N GLU A 74 -11.69 -3.66 -5.58
CA GLU A 74 -11.99 -2.77 -6.71
C GLU A 74 -11.39 -1.37 -6.51
N ILE A 75 -11.45 -0.83 -5.28
CA ILE A 75 -10.79 0.44 -4.94
C ILE A 75 -9.29 0.34 -5.22
N ILE A 76 -8.61 -0.68 -4.68
CA ILE A 76 -7.16 -0.82 -4.87
C ILE A 76 -6.83 -0.99 -6.36
N GLU A 77 -7.55 -1.86 -7.08
CA GLU A 77 -7.32 -2.13 -8.50
C GLU A 77 -7.52 -0.88 -9.37
N SER A 78 -8.54 -0.07 -9.08
CA SER A 78 -8.80 1.18 -9.81
C SER A 78 -7.66 2.19 -9.63
N TYR A 79 -7.10 2.31 -8.43
CA TYR A 79 -5.98 3.24 -8.18
C TYR A 79 -4.63 2.66 -8.61
N GLU A 80 -4.44 1.35 -8.53
CA GLU A 80 -3.28 0.62 -9.09
C GLU A 80 -3.18 0.87 -10.60
N ALA A 81 -4.30 0.79 -11.33
CA ALA A 81 -4.35 1.11 -12.76
C ALA A 81 -3.92 2.55 -13.07
N LYS A 82 -4.43 3.54 -12.30
CA LYS A 82 -4.05 4.96 -12.46
C LYS A 82 -2.57 5.21 -12.19
N LEU A 83 -2.00 4.57 -11.17
CA LEU A 83 -0.58 4.65 -10.86
C LEU A 83 0.26 4.00 -11.97
N THR A 84 -0.18 2.86 -12.49
CA THR A 84 0.48 2.16 -13.59
C THR A 84 0.50 3.01 -14.87
N GLU A 85 -0.62 3.63 -15.21
CA GLU A 85 -0.70 4.57 -16.33
C GLU A 85 0.22 5.78 -16.13
N THR A 86 0.21 6.36 -14.92
CA THR A 86 1.10 7.48 -14.57
C THR A 86 2.57 7.10 -14.72
N LEU A 87 2.97 5.93 -14.22
CA LEU A 87 4.32 5.40 -14.35
C LEU A 87 4.71 5.21 -15.81
N LYS A 88 3.79 4.64 -16.61
CA LYS A 88 4.01 4.45 -18.05
C LYS A 88 4.29 5.79 -18.74
N THR A 89 3.43 6.78 -18.56
CA THR A 89 3.61 8.12 -19.15
C THR A 89 4.96 8.75 -18.77
N ILE A 90 5.34 8.66 -17.49
CA ILE A 90 6.60 9.22 -17.01
C ILE A 90 7.79 8.46 -17.62
N ARG A 91 7.75 7.13 -17.67
CA ARG A 91 8.82 6.31 -18.27
C ARG A 91 8.95 6.55 -19.78
N ASP A 92 7.84 6.70 -20.48
CA ASP A 92 7.85 7.05 -21.91
C ASP A 92 8.54 8.41 -22.11
N GLU A 93 8.21 9.42 -21.30
CA GLU A 93 8.89 10.73 -21.30
C GLU A 93 10.38 10.59 -20.98
N VAL A 94 10.78 9.79 -19.98
CA VAL A 94 12.20 9.53 -19.69
C VAL A 94 12.89 8.94 -20.92
N ASN A 95 12.32 7.91 -21.53
CA ASN A 95 12.92 7.21 -22.65
C ASN A 95 13.12 8.12 -23.86
N GLU A 96 12.11 8.93 -24.21
CA GLU A 96 12.20 9.92 -25.29
C GLU A 96 13.32 10.93 -25.04
N ARG A 97 13.42 11.41 -23.79
CA ARG A 97 14.42 12.39 -23.38
C ARG A 97 15.84 11.81 -23.39
N MET A 98 16.02 10.60 -22.87
CA MET A 98 17.31 9.90 -22.82
C MET A 98 17.77 9.37 -24.19
N ALA A 99 16.88 9.33 -25.19
CA ALA A 99 17.25 8.98 -26.55
C ALA A 99 18.14 10.06 -27.22
N ASP A 100 18.22 11.26 -26.66
CA ASP A 100 19.07 12.36 -27.16
C ASP A 100 20.56 11.92 -27.23
N PRO A 101 21.17 11.93 -28.43
CA PRO A 101 22.57 11.55 -28.62
C PRO A 101 23.56 12.35 -27.77
N LEU A 102 23.25 13.61 -27.45
CA LEU A 102 24.11 14.47 -26.63
C LEU A 102 24.23 13.95 -25.20
N LEU A 103 23.19 13.29 -24.69
CA LEU A 103 23.16 12.76 -23.32
C LEU A 103 23.83 11.41 -23.18
N LYS A 104 23.91 10.62 -24.26
CA LYS A 104 24.72 9.40 -24.28
C LYS A 104 26.19 9.67 -24.02
N SER A 105 26.62 10.92 -24.22
CA SER A 105 27.99 11.38 -23.99
C SER A 105 28.21 11.94 -22.57
N ILE A 106 27.16 12.04 -21.75
CA ILE A 106 27.21 12.56 -20.38
C ILE A 106 27.02 11.38 -19.40
N GLU A 107 28.06 11.07 -18.63
CA GLU A 107 27.91 10.19 -17.47
C GLU A 107 27.24 10.96 -16.34
N PHE A 108 25.92 10.77 -16.21
CA PHE A 108 25.23 11.15 -14.99
C PHE A 108 25.69 10.20 -13.89
N GLY A 109 26.45 10.73 -12.91
CA GLY A 109 26.86 9.94 -11.76
C GLY A 109 25.63 9.28 -11.13
N ALA A 110 25.64 7.95 -11.03
CA ALA A 110 24.61 7.24 -10.30
C ALA A 110 24.61 7.81 -8.87
N PRO A 111 23.51 8.40 -8.39
CA PRO A 111 23.44 8.77 -6.99
C PRO A 111 23.75 7.53 -6.17
N GLN A 112 24.44 7.66 -5.04
CA GLN A 112 24.40 6.59 -4.04
C GLN A 112 22.92 6.24 -3.81
N GLU A 113 22.55 5.02 -4.20
CA GLU A 113 21.21 4.50 -4.02
C GLU A 113 20.98 4.34 -2.53
N GLN A 114 20.45 5.40 -1.92
CA GLN A 114 19.98 5.32 -0.56
C GLN A 114 18.67 4.56 -0.57
N THR A 115 18.73 3.33 -0.08
CA THR A 115 17.56 2.47 0.09
C THR A 115 16.98 2.62 1.50
N TYR A 116 15.69 2.38 1.60
CA TYR A 116 14.93 2.35 2.84
C TYR A 116 14.08 1.10 2.85
N GLU A 117 13.92 0.52 4.03
CA GLU A 117 13.11 -0.69 4.21
C GLU A 117 11.75 -0.31 4.82
N LEU A 118 10.68 -0.70 4.14
CA LEU A 118 9.33 -0.70 4.68
C LEU A 118 8.99 -2.12 5.11
N VAL A 119 8.52 -2.29 6.35
CA VAL A 119 8.28 -3.60 6.93
C VAL A 119 6.79 -3.88 7.08
N VAL A 120 6.35 -5.00 6.53
CA VAL A 120 5.02 -5.57 6.75
C VAL A 120 5.15 -6.81 7.62
N ASP A 121 4.40 -6.86 8.73
CA ASP A 121 4.36 -8.03 9.61
C ASP A 121 3.99 -9.27 8.80
N GLY A 122 4.73 -10.36 8.96
CA GLY A 122 4.51 -11.59 8.20
C GLY A 122 3.09 -12.17 8.33
N ARG A 123 2.39 -11.85 9.44
CA ARG A 123 0.99 -12.23 9.64
C ARG A 123 0.04 -11.50 8.68
N HIS A 124 0.45 -10.36 8.15
CA HIS A 124 -0.32 -9.49 7.25
C HIS A 124 -0.12 -9.84 5.77
N SER A 125 0.60 -10.92 5.43
CA SER A 125 0.76 -11.39 4.04
C SER A 125 -0.54 -11.97 3.46
N TRP A 126 -1.50 -11.09 3.13
CA TRP A 126 -2.82 -11.42 2.61
C TRP A 126 -3.05 -10.76 1.24
N PRO A 127 -3.99 -11.29 0.42
CA PRO A 127 -4.20 -10.79 -0.94
C PRO A 127 -4.49 -9.28 -1.06
N LEU A 128 -5.35 -8.69 -0.21
CA LEU A 128 -5.60 -7.23 -0.30
C LEU A 128 -4.39 -6.43 0.16
N VAL A 129 -3.75 -6.86 1.26
CA VAL A 129 -2.53 -6.23 1.76
C VAL A 129 -1.43 -6.22 0.68
N ASN A 130 -1.17 -7.37 0.07
CA ASN A 130 -0.14 -7.51 -0.96
C ASN A 130 -0.47 -6.68 -2.20
N ARG A 131 -1.75 -6.53 -2.56
CA ARG A 131 -2.15 -5.64 -3.65
C ARG A 131 -1.92 -4.17 -3.31
N PHE A 132 -2.30 -3.75 -2.10
CA PHE A 132 -2.04 -2.37 -1.67
C PHE A 132 -0.54 -2.05 -1.60
N VAL A 133 0.28 -2.99 -1.09
CA VAL A 133 1.75 -2.86 -1.06
C VAL A 133 2.32 -2.67 -2.46
N ARG A 134 1.83 -3.38 -3.48
CA ARG A 134 2.25 -3.16 -4.88
C ARG A 134 1.96 -1.72 -5.34
N SER A 135 0.86 -1.12 -4.91
CA SER A 135 0.59 0.29 -5.20
C SER A 135 1.59 1.24 -4.53
N ILE A 136 2.16 0.90 -3.36
CA ILE A 136 3.26 1.67 -2.75
C ILE A 136 4.54 1.55 -3.58
N VAL A 137 4.87 0.33 -4.04
CA VAL A 137 6.02 0.10 -4.93
C VAL A 137 5.90 0.90 -6.24
N LEU A 138 4.69 0.97 -6.83
CA LEU A 138 4.46 1.81 -8.01
C LEU A 138 4.77 3.29 -7.77
N VAL A 139 4.53 3.81 -6.56
CA VAL A 139 4.86 5.20 -6.23
C VAL A 139 6.38 5.39 -6.11
N ASP A 140 7.10 4.40 -5.61
CA ASP A 140 8.57 4.41 -5.61
C ASP A 140 9.14 4.43 -7.02
N GLU A 141 8.65 3.56 -7.90
CA GLU A 141 9.04 3.52 -9.32
C GLU A 141 8.77 4.86 -10.04
N ILE A 142 7.64 5.49 -9.75
CA ILE A 142 7.29 6.83 -10.26
C ILE A 142 8.30 7.87 -9.76
N SER A 143 8.61 7.85 -8.46
CA SER A 143 9.54 8.80 -7.85
C SER A 143 10.95 8.64 -8.44
N GLN A 144 11.41 7.40 -8.60
CA GLN A 144 12.69 7.10 -9.23
C GLN A 144 12.78 7.59 -10.68
N ALA A 145 11.74 7.34 -11.50
CA ALA A 145 11.72 7.81 -12.88
C ALA A 145 11.76 9.35 -12.96
N LEU A 146 11.03 10.05 -12.09
CA LEU A 146 11.10 11.52 -12.00
C LEU A 146 12.45 12.01 -11.47
N ARG A 147 13.05 11.30 -10.52
CA ARG A 147 14.39 11.60 -9.99
C ARG A 147 15.43 11.45 -11.08
N GLN A 148 15.31 10.46 -11.97
CA GLN A 148 16.17 10.31 -13.13
C GLN A 148 16.10 11.53 -14.05
N MET A 149 14.90 12.05 -14.34
CA MET A 149 14.76 13.28 -15.12
C MET A 149 15.45 14.48 -14.46
N TYR A 150 15.34 14.60 -13.14
CA TYR A 150 15.99 15.66 -12.36
C TYR A 150 17.51 15.55 -12.41
N LEU A 151 18.05 14.37 -12.14
CA LEU A 151 19.49 14.12 -12.14
C LEU A 151 20.12 14.32 -13.52
N SER A 152 19.35 14.05 -14.57
CA SER A 152 19.78 14.31 -15.95
C SER A 152 19.57 15.75 -16.42
N GLY A 153 19.08 16.65 -15.54
CA GLY A 153 18.96 18.08 -15.82
C GLY A 153 17.76 18.48 -16.68
N PHE A 154 16.82 17.57 -16.96
CA PHE A 154 15.63 17.87 -17.77
C PHE A 154 14.58 18.70 -17.03
N ILE A 155 14.51 18.49 -15.72
CA ILE A 155 13.64 19.22 -14.82
C ILE A 155 14.46 19.69 -13.63
N ASP A 156 14.10 20.85 -13.09
CA ASP A 156 14.68 21.30 -11.83
C ASP A 156 14.07 20.54 -10.63
N TYR A 157 14.67 20.73 -9.45
CA TYR A 157 14.22 20.11 -8.22
C TYR A 157 12.77 20.49 -7.84
N GLY A 158 12.35 21.72 -8.13
CA GLY A 158 11.01 22.22 -7.81
C GLY A 158 9.93 21.52 -8.64
N GLU A 159 10.14 21.40 -9.94
CA GLU A 159 9.25 20.69 -10.86
C GLU A 159 9.25 19.19 -10.56
N TYR A 160 10.41 18.59 -10.23
CA TYR A 160 10.47 17.20 -9.74
C TYR A 160 9.56 16.98 -8.53
N LYS A 161 9.72 17.76 -7.45
CA LYS A 161 8.89 17.59 -6.25
C LYS A 161 7.41 17.91 -6.48
N LYS A 162 7.09 18.81 -7.40
CA LYS A 162 5.71 19.11 -7.80
C LYS A 162 5.08 17.95 -8.58
N ARG A 163 5.79 17.37 -9.54
CA ARG A 163 5.35 16.19 -10.32
C ARG A 163 5.20 14.97 -9.42
N GLU A 164 6.15 14.73 -8.51
CA GLU A 164 6.12 13.64 -7.53
C GLU A 164 4.85 13.71 -6.68
N LYS A 165 4.55 14.88 -6.09
CA LYS A 165 3.32 15.09 -5.31
C LYS A 165 2.06 14.89 -6.15
N LYS A 166 2.05 15.32 -7.41
CA LYS A 166 0.90 15.15 -8.31
C LYS A 166 0.69 13.67 -8.66
N ALA A 167 1.76 12.97 -9.01
CA ALA A 167 1.74 11.57 -9.40
C ALA A 167 1.38 10.63 -8.24
N ALA A 168 1.68 11.03 -7.00
CA ALA A 168 1.27 10.31 -5.79
C ALA A 168 -0.20 10.57 -5.35
N LYS A 169 -0.92 11.52 -5.95
CA LYS A 169 -2.34 11.77 -5.58
C LYS A 169 -3.23 10.51 -5.58
N PRO A 170 -3.13 9.60 -6.56
CA PRO A 170 -3.92 8.37 -6.58
C PRO A 170 -3.72 7.50 -5.34
N ILE A 171 -2.49 7.36 -4.82
CA ILE A 171 -2.26 6.55 -3.62
C ILE A 171 -2.89 7.17 -2.37
N TRP A 172 -2.84 8.51 -2.25
CA TRP A 172 -3.51 9.22 -1.16
C TRP A 172 -5.03 9.06 -1.20
N GLN A 173 -5.61 9.13 -2.40
CA GLN A 173 -7.05 8.92 -2.61
C GLN A 173 -7.45 7.46 -2.33
N CYS A 174 -6.63 6.50 -2.74
CA CYS A 174 -6.79 5.09 -2.41
C CYS A 174 -6.85 4.89 -0.90
N MET A 175 -5.82 5.33 -0.17
CA MET A 175 -5.75 5.21 1.29
C MET A 175 -6.93 5.86 2.01
N THR A 176 -7.34 7.06 1.56
CA THR A 176 -8.51 7.76 2.14
C THR A 176 -9.79 6.94 1.97
N ARG A 177 -10.03 6.44 0.76
CA ARG A 177 -11.25 5.68 0.45
C ARG A 177 -11.28 4.32 1.14
N LEU A 178 -10.13 3.67 1.27
CA LEU A 178 -10.00 2.43 2.04
C LEU A 178 -10.30 2.67 3.52
N ASP A 179 -9.73 3.72 4.12
CA ASP A 179 -9.96 4.10 5.51
C ASP A 179 -11.45 4.37 5.80
N GLU A 180 -12.14 5.10 4.90
CA GLU A 180 -13.59 5.36 5.00
C GLU A 180 -14.41 4.06 5.02
N VAL A 181 -14.18 3.17 4.05
CA VAL A 181 -14.91 1.89 3.94
C VAL A 181 -14.64 0.99 5.14
N ILE A 182 -13.38 0.91 5.59
CA ILE A 182 -12.99 0.06 6.72
C ILE A 182 -13.55 0.60 8.04
N LYS A 183 -13.55 1.92 8.24
CA LYS A 183 -14.22 2.56 9.39
C LYS A 183 -15.71 2.22 9.42
N HIS A 184 -16.40 2.32 8.27
CA HIS A 184 -17.80 1.97 8.18
C HIS A 184 -18.05 0.49 8.52
N TYR A 185 -17.22 -0.41 8.00
CA TYR A 185 -17.24 -1.84 8.36
C TYR A 185 -17.13 -2.05 9.88
N HIS A 186 -16.16 -1.40 10.54
CA HIS A 186 -15.97 -1.55 11.98
C HIS A 186 -17.13 -0.96 12.80
N GLN A 187 -17.72 0.15 12.36
CA GLN A 187 -18.90 0.75 12.97
C GLN A 187 -20.11 -0.18 12.88
N GLN A 188 -20.44 -0.68 11.69
CA GLN A 188 -21.53 -1.64 11.48
C GLN A 188 -21.35 -2.90 12.32
N ARG A 189 -20.13 -3.45 12.36
CA ARG A 189 -19.81 -4.62 13.18
C ARG A 189 -20.10 -4.38 14.66
N LYS A 190 -19.68 -3.22 15.21
CA LYS A 190 -19.92 -2.86 16.60
C LYS A 190 -21.40 -2.68 16.90
N GLN A 191 -22.14 -2.01 16.03
CA GLN A 191 -23.58 -1.79 16.18
C GLN A 191 -24.36 -3.11 16.22
N ILE A 192 -24.11 -4.02 15.27
CA ILE A 192 -24.79 -5.32 15.22
C ILE A 192 -24.45 -6.18 16.44
N ALA A 193 -23.19 -6.16 16.89
CA ALA A 193 -22.77 -6.88 18.09
C ALA A 193 -23.49 -6.36 19.36
N ALA A 194 -23.65 -5.03 19.48
CA ALA A 194 -24.39 -4.42 20.59
C ALA A 194 -25.87 -4.82 20.59
N ILE A 195 -26.55 -4.75 19.43
CA ILE A 195 -27.96 -5.17 19.29
C ILE A 195 -28.13 -6.65 19.65
N THR A 196 -27.24 -7.51 19.15
CA THR A 196 -27.29 -8.96 19.40
C THR A 196 -27.06 -9.28 20.88
N THR A 197 -26.27 -8.47 21.59
CA THR A 197 -26.04 -8.62 23.03
C THR A 197 -27.26 -8.19 23.82
N ALA A 198 -27.87 -7.04 23.48
CA ALA A 198 -29.08 -6.55 24.12
C ALA A 198 -30.26 -7.53 23.96
N ALA A 199 -30.42 -8.13 22.78
CA ALA A 199 -31.49 -9.10 22.50
C ALA A 199 -31.31 -10.47 23.20
N LYS A 200 -30.15 -10.75 23.82
CA LYS A 200 -29.91 -11.97 24.60
C LYS A 200 -30.16 -11.78 26.11
N VAL A 201 -30.31 -10.54 26.56
CA VAL A 201 -30.41 -10.17 27.98
C VAL A 201 -31.84 -9.74 28.35
N GLY A 202 -32.67 -9.36 27.37
CA GLY A 202 -34.12 -9.14 27.53
C GLY A 202 -34.93 -10.35 27.10
#